data_AF-A0A7K2C858-F1
#
_entry.id   AF-A0A7K2C858-F1
#
_cell.length_a   1.000
_cell.length_b   1.000
_cell.length_c   1.000
_cell.angle_alpha   90.00
_cell.angle_beta   90.00
_cell.angle_gamma   90.00
#
_symmetry.space_group_name_H-M   'P 1'
#
loop_
_entity.id
_entity.type
_entity.pdbx_description
1 polymer ?
#
loop_
_entity_poly.entity_id
_entity_poly.type
_entity_poly.pdbx_seq_one_letter_code
_entity_poly.pdbx_strand_id
1 'polypeptide(L)'
;TKNPQICEPKRVNLQTALEHFLLFRMEVVTRRLRHELRQLEDRIHILEGFEIVFDDLDEAIKIIRASRNKADGAQRLRHRFILSEVQANAILETRLYKLSQLEINAVREELETKRARAQEIRELLANELARWKIVRSELKQVRREFATERRTVLAPDDERDYEYSEADFIVNEDTVVIISRAGWIKRQRSYTDVNSIRVREGDEVGWALGTETRASIVLWTNFGKAYTVRANDIVSTTGHGIPLQKLFDFRDKECIIGATSCDPRVLRSSSLAEDSGAAPLGYMVALTLKGMAIRRSLEALAEVSTRKGRICVRLDEGDEVIGAWPAAGDEFVCVASRSGHALIFPVEEIPPIASAGKGVIAMRMKPEDTLIGAALSANKREGLAVKTSRGREDIVRRTKYKPARRAGKGYPVILHGELVDVAPEPVEVPLP
;
A
#
# COMPACT_ATOMS: atom_id res chain seq x y z
N THR A 1 22.48 8.78 30.77
CA THR A 1 23.27 8.46 32.00
C THR A 1 22.34 7.80 33.00
N LYS A 2 22.70 6.74 33.74
CA LYS A 2 21.76 6.04 34.67
C LYS A 2 21.45 6.82 35.97
N ASN A 3 21.41 8.15 35.91
CA ASN A 3 21.02 8.98 37.04
C ASN A 3 19.63 9.61 36.74
N PRO A 4 18.54 9.15 37.38
CA PRO A 4 17.18 9.62 37.11
C PRO A 4 16.94 11.10 37.48
N GLN A 5 17.91 11.77 38.10
CA GLN A 5 17.83 13.20 38.44
C GLN A 5 18.44 14.12 37.37
N ILE A 6 19.06 13.58 36.32
CA ILE A 6 19.68 14.38 35.25
C ILE A 6 18.71 14.42 34.06
N CYS A 7 18.21 15.61 33.72
CA CYS A 7 17.41 15.81 32.52
C CYS A 7 18.24 15.50 31.26
N GLU A 8 17.74 14.62 30.40
CA GLU A 8 18.37 14.29 29.11
C GLU A 8 17.42 14.57 27.94
N PRO A 9 17.92 15.06 26.79
CA PRO A 9 17.09 15.26 25.62
C PRO A 9 16.63 13.91 25.05
N LYS A 10 15.34 13.79 24.79
CA LYS A 10 14.73 12.58 24.24
C LYS A 10 13.73 12.92 23.15
N ARG A 11 13.76 12.16 22.05
CA ARG A 11 12.70 12.20 21.04
C ARG A 11 11.48 11.47 21.61
N VAL A 12 10.35 12.15 21.66
CA VAL A 12 9.08 11.62 22.19
C VAL A 12 7.96 11.77 21.16
N ASN A 13 6.93 10.95 21.28
CA ASN A 13 5.71 11.10 20.48
C ASN A 13 4.75 12.12 21.12
N LEU A 14 3.67 12.46 20.43
CA LEU A 14 2.69 13.45 20.91
C LEU A 14 2.03 13.04 22.24
N GLN A 15 1.72 11.74 22.40
CA GLN A 15 1.11 11.23 23.62
C GLN A 15 1.99 11.49 24.83
N THR A 16 3.26 11.08 24.78
CA THR A 16 4.22 11.26 25.87
C THR A 16 4.42 12.75 26.19
N ALA A 17 4.46 13.62 25.17
CA ALA A 17 4.57 15.06 25.39
C ALA A 17 3.35 15.63 26.16
N LEU A 18 2.13 15.23 25.77
CA LEU A 18 0.90 15.67 26.43
C LEU A 18 0.77 15.12 27.86
N GLU A 19 1.16 13.87 28.09
CA GLU A 19 1.17 13.26 29.42
C GLU A 19 2.10 14.02 30.38
N HIS A 20 3.34 14.30 29.97
CA HIS A 20 4.26 15.08 30.79
C HIS A 20 3.77 16.51 31.05
N PHE A 21 3.15 17.15 30.05
CA PHE A 21 2.53 18.46 30.24
C PHE A 21 1.42 18.43 31.31
N LEU A 22 0.56 17.41 31.26
CA LEU A 22 -0.54 17.25 32.23
C LEU A 22 -0.03 16.95 33.64
N LEU A 23 1.00 16.10 33.78
CA LEU A 23 1.63 15.80 35.06
C LEU A 23 2.27 17.05 35.68
N PHE A 24 3.01 17.82 34.87
CA PHE A 24 3.56 19.10 35.31
C PHE A 24 2.45 20.07 35.75
N ARG A 25 1.34 20.13 35.00
CA ARG A 25 0.21 21.00 35.37
C ARG A 25 -0.42 20.60 36.70
N MET A 26 -0.60 19.30 36.94
CA MET A 26 -1.08 18.78 38.22
C MET A 26 -0.15 19.16 39.38
N GLU A 27 1.16 19.06 39.17
CA GLU A 27 2.15 19.45 40.17
C GLU A 27 2.05 20.95 40.51
N VAL A 28 1.98 21.81 39.49
CA VAL A 28 1.86 23.27 39.67
C VAL A 28 0.58 23.64 40.42
N VAL A 29 -0.57 23.04 40.06
CA VAL A 29 -1.85 23.26 40.77
C VAL A 29 -1.77 22.81 42.22
N THR A 30 -1.15 21.65 42.48
CA THR A 30 -0.95 21.15 43.84
C THR A 30 -0.06 22.08 44.67
N ARG A 31 1.04 22.58 44.09
CA ARG A 31 1.92 23.56 44.74
C ARG A 31 1.19 24.88 45.04
N ARG A 32 0.35 25.36 44.11
CA ARG A 32 -0.48 26.55 44.30
C ARG A 32 -1.47 26.39 45.46
N LEU A 33 -2.20 25.28 45.51
CA LEU A 33 -3.15 25.00 46.59
C LEU A 33 -2.46 24.88 47.95
N ARG A 34 -1.29 24.21 48.02
CA ARG A 34 -0.50 24.14 49.26
C ARG A 34 0.00 25.50 49.71
N HIS A 35 0.37 26.36 48.78
CA HIS A 35 0.80 27.72 49.09
C HIS A 35 -0.36 28.55 49.66
N GLU A 36 -1.53 28.50 49.02
CA GLU A 36 -2.75 29.16 49.50
C GLU A 36 -3.17 28.61 50.89
N LEU A 37 -3.16 27.30 51.07
CA LEU A 37 -3.48 26.67 52.36
C LEU A 37 -2.56 27.17 53.47
N ARG A 38 -1.24 27.23 53.23
CA ARG A 38 -0.29 27.74 54.22
C ARG A 38 -0.60 29.18 54.63
N GLN A 39 -0.87 30.06 53.66
CA GLN A 39 -1.22 31.45 53.94
C GLN A 39 -2.53 31.57 54.73
N LEU A 40 -3.50 30.71 54.44
CA LEU A 40 -4.75 30.64 55.19
C LEU A 40 -4.51 30.15 56.62
N GLU A 41 -3.73 29.09 56.81
CA GLU A 41 -3.41 28.52 58.13
C GLU A 41 -2.66 29.52 59.01
N ASP A 42 -1.66 30.21 58.47
CA ASP A 42 -0.93 31.26 59.20
C ASP A 42 -1.87 32.38 59.67
N ARG A 43 -2.85 32.75 58.82
CA ARG A 43 -3.83 33.79 59.14
C ARG A 43 -4.91 33.30 60.11
N ILE A 44 -5.42 32.09 59.93
CA ILE A 44 -6.38 31.44 60.83
C ILE A 44 -5.77 31.35 62.23
N HIS A 45 -4.52 30.91 62.35
CA HIS A 45 -3.82 30.81 63.62
C HIS A 45 -3.81 32.15 64.38
N ILE A 46 -3.56 33.26 63.70
CA ILE A 46 -3.62 34.59 64.33
C ILE A 46 -5.05 34.95 64.77
N LEU A 47 -6.04 34.72 63.89
CA LEU A 47 -7.45 35.03 64.15
C LEU A 47 -8.03 34.19 65.30
N GLU A 48 -7.61 32.95 65.46
CA GLU A 48 -7.97 32.09 66.59
C GLU A 48 -7.46 32.64 67.91
N GLY A 49 -6.25 33.23 67.91
CA GLY A 49 -5.73 33.92 69.08
C GLY A 49 -6.59 35.13 69.46
N PHE A 50 -7.11 35.86 68.48
CA PHE A 50 -8.03 36.96 68.71
C PHE A 50 -9.39 36.48 69.22
N GLU A 51 -9.96 35.41 68.64
CA GLU A 51 -11.22 34.81 69.08
C GLU A 51 -11.17 34.41 70.56
N ILE A 52 -10.10 33.70 70.98
CA ILE A 52 -9.89 33.30 72.38
C ILE A 52 -9.84 34.52 73.32
N VAL A 53 -9.18 35.61 72.89
CA VAL A 53 -9.05 36.82 73.70
C VAL A 53 -10.34 37.64 73.74
N PHE A 54 -11.13 37.66 72.66
CA PHE A 54 -12.39 38.40 72.62
C PHE A 54 -13.45 37.80 73.55
N ASP A 55 -13.39 36.50 73.83
CA ASP A 55 -14.31 35.85 74.77
C ASP A 55 -14.08 36.27 76.24
N ASP A 56 -12.88 36.75 76.59
CA ASP A 56 -12.54 37.29 77.93
C ASP A 56 -11.61 38.52 77.82
N LEU A 57 -12.10 39.54 77.09
CA LEU A 57 -11.33 40.73 76.72
C LEU A 57 -10.89 41.55 77.95
N ASP A 58 -11.76 41.66 78.96
CA ASP A 58 -11.47 42.43 80.17
C ASP A 58 -10.28 41.85 80.95
N GLU A 59 -10.19 40.53 81.03
CA GLU A 59 -9.07 39.84 81.66
C GLU A 59 -7.77 40.03 80.88
N ALA A 60 -7.83 39.95 79.55
CA ALA A 60 -6.68 40.26 78.71
C ALA A 60 -6.17 41.70 78.90
N ILE A 61 -7.07 42.69 78.99
CA ILE A 61 -6.71 44.10 79.24
C ILE A 61 -6.09 44.26 80.64
N LYS A 62 -6.63 43.60 81.67
CA LYS A 62 -6.04 43.62 83.03
C LYS A 62 -4.61 43.09 83.03
N ILE A 63 -4.38 41.96 82.35
CA ILE A 63 -3.04 41.36 82.22
C ILE A 63 -2.08 42.32 81.52
N ILE A 64 -2.50 42.94 80.41
CA ILE A 64 -1.68 43.90 79.66
C ILE A 64 -1.34 45.12 80.52
N ARG A 65 -2.32 45.71 81.22
CA ARG A 65 -2.10 46.87 82.09
C ARG A 65 -1.21 46.58 83.30
N ALA A 66 -1.23 45.35 83.81
CA ALA A 66 -0.40 44.91 84.93
C ALA A 66 1.02 44.44 84.53
N SER A 67 1.34 44.44 83.23
CA SER A 67 2.62 43.99 82.70
C SER A 67 3.65 45.12 82.64
N ARG A 68 4.93 44.80 82.89
CA ARG A 68 6.02 45.81 82.94
C ARG A 68 6.50 46.26 81.57
N ASN A 69 6.48 45.37 80.58
CA ASN A 69 6.91 45.64 79.20
C ASN A 69 6.24 44.64 78.23
N LYS A 70 6.47 44.82 76.92
CA LYS A 70 5.87 43.99 75.85
C LYS A 70 6.18 42.49 76.01
N ALA A 71 7.41 42.14 76.40
CA ALA A 71 7.82 40.74 76.57
C ALA A 71 7.12 40.06 77.76
N ASP A 72 7.02 40.76 78.91
CA ASP A 72 6.28 40.30 80.10
C ASP A 72 4.78 40.13 79.78
N GLY A 73 4.17 41.09 79.08
CA GLY A 73 2.78 41.01 78.62
C GLY A 73 2.54 39.83 77.68
N ALA A 74 3.43 39.59 76.72
CA ALA A 74 3.33 38.46 75.80
C ALA A 74 3.40 37.13 76.56
N GLN A 75 4.36 36.97 77.48
CA GLN A 75 4.50 35.75 78.27
C GLN A 75 3.27 35.46 79.13
N ARG A 76 2.70 36.48 79.80
CA ARG A 76 1.51 36.32 80.63
C ARG A 76 0.26 35.96 79.82
N LEU A 77 0.04 36.62 78.68
CA LEU A 77 -1.07 36.30 77.78
C LEU A 77 -0.95 34.86 77.25
N ARG A 78 0.26 34.44 76.86
CA ARG A 78 0.53 33.06 76.44
C ARG A 78 0.19 32.03 77.52
N HIS A 79 0.58 32.27 78.77
CA HIS A 79 0.28 31.34 79.86
C HIS A 79 -1.21 31.31 80.21
N ARG A 80 -1.89 32.47 80.24
CA ARG A 80 -3.32 32.55 80.64
C ARG A 80 -4.27 31.97 79.58
N PHE A 81 -4.02 32.29 78.31
CA PHE A 81 -4.90 31.97 77.19
C PHE A 81 -4.34 30.86 76.29
N ILE A 82 -3.23 30.24 76.66
CA ILE A 82 -2.57 29.14 75.92
C ILE A 82 -2.27 29.56 74.46
N LEU A 83 -1.68 30.75 74.31
CA LEU A 83 -1.39 31.34 73.00
C LEU A 83 0.05 31.03 72.57
N SER A 84 0.25 30.95 71.25
CA SER A 84 1.57 30.97 70.64
C SER A 84 2.21 32.36 70.75
N GLU A 85 3.52 32.42 70.53
CA GLU A 85 4.25 33.70 70.53
C GLU A 85 3.77 34.66 69.44
N VAL A 86 3.46 34.15 68.24
CA VAL A 86 2.96 34.96 67.12
C VAL A 86 1.58 35.55 67.44
N GLN A 87 0.67 34.76 68.02
CA GLN A 87 -0.65 35.23 68.43
C GLN A 87 -0.55 36.31 69.52
N ALA A 88 0.22 36.07 70.58
CA ALA A 88 0.37 37.02 71.68
C ALA A 88 0.96 38.36 71.23
N ASN A 89 1.96 38.32 70.35
CA ASN A 89 2.52 39.54 69.75
C ASN A 89 1.50 40.28 68.88
N ALA A 90 0.71 39.56 68.06
CA ALA A 90 -0.34 40.16 67.25
C ALA A 90 -1.43 40.85 68.11
N ILE A 91 -1.80 40.25 69.24
CA ILE A 91 -2.77 40.83 70.18
C ILE A 91 -2.21 42.13 70.79
N LEU A 92 -0.96 42.12 71.25
CA LEU A 92 -0.33 43.32 71.84
C LEU A 92 -0.16 44.47 70.84
N GLU A 93 -0.06 44.17 69.56
CA GLU A 93 0.06 45.16 68.47
C GLU A 93 -1.30 45.67 67.97
N THR A 94 -2.39 45.21 68.57
CA THR A 94 -3.75 45.59 68.17
C THR A 94 -4.08 47.02 68.59
N ARG A 95 -4.71 47.77 67.70
CA ARG A 95 -5.17 49.14 67.97
C ARG A 95 -6.51 49.10 68.70
N LEU A 96 -6.71 49.97 69.69
CA LEU A 96 -7.90 49.96 70.55
C LEU A 96 -9.24 50.03 69.79
N TYR A 97 -9.32 50.73 68.66
CA TYR A 97 -10.56 50.80 67.88
C TYR A 97 -11.00 49.45 67.29
N LYS A 98 -10.07 48.50 67.11
CA LYS A 98 -10.35 47.13 66.65
C LYS A 98 -11.04 46.25 67.69
N LEU A 99 -11.22 46.76 68.90
CA LEU A 99 -11.95 46.10 69.98
C LEU A 99 -13.45 46.43 69.97
N SER A 100 -13.94 47.23 69.01
CA SER A 100 -15.38 47.48 68.88
C SER A 100 -16.12 46.20 68.48
N GLN A 101 -17.40 46.07 68.88
CA GLN A 101 -18.19 44.88 68.57
C GLN A 101 -18.29 44.59 67.07
N LEU A 102 -18.31 45.63 66.24
CA LEU A 102 -18.38 45.51 64.78
C LEU A 102 -17.09 44.90 64.23
N GLU A 103 -15.93 45.35 64.71
CA GLU A 103 -14.61 44.82 64.32
C GLU A 103 -14.39 43.39 64.84
N ILE A 104 -14.84 43.08 66.06
CA ILE A 104 -14.81 41.73 66.61
C ILE A 104 -15.63 40.77 65.74
N ASN A 105 -16.85 41.17 65.36
CA ASN A 105 -17.70 40.37 64.49
C ASN A 105 -17.06 40.19 63.11
N ALA A 106 -16.43 41.22 62.54
CA ALA A 106 -15.71 41.12 61.27
C ALA A 106 -14.52 40.14 61.33
N VAL A 107 -13.80 40.10 62.46
CA VAL A 107 -12.71 39.12 62.69
C VAL A 107 -13.25 37.70 62.77
N ARG A 108 -14.38 37.47 63.46
CA ARG A 108 -15.04 36.16 63.52
C ARG A 108 -15.55 35.71 62.14
N GLU A 109 -16.14 36.61 61.37
CA GLU A 109 -16.58 36.32 59.99
C GLU A 109 -15.39 36.02 59.06
N GLU A 110 -14.29 36.76 59.18
CA GLU A 110 -13.05 36.49 58.46
C GLU A 110 -12.51 35.09 58.79
N LEU A 111 -12.51 34.73 60.08
CA LEU A 111 -12.05 33.44 60.56
C LEU A 111 -12.88 32.28 59.99
N GLU A 112 -14.22 32.37 60.07
CA GLU A 112 -15.11 31.34 59.54
C GLU A 112 -14.96 31.18 58.03
N THR A 113 -14.89 32.28 57.29
CA THR A 113 -14.66 32.25 55.83
C THR A 113 -13.33 31.58 55.49
N LYS A 114 -12.26 31.89 56.22
CA LYS A 114 -10.94 31.29 55.99
C LYS A 114 -10.89 29.83 56.40
N ARG A 115 -11.54 29.44 57.49
CA ARG A 115 -11.67 28.03 57.92
C ARG A 115 -12.39 27.22 56.85
N ALA A 116 -13.52 27.72 56.33
CA ALA A 116 -14.27 27.09 55.26
C ALA A 116 -13.39 26.89 54.00
N ARG A 117 -12.66 27.94 53.58
CA ARG A 117 -11.76 27.86 52.43
C ARG A 117 -10.58 26.90 52.66
N ALA A 118 -9.96 26.94 53.84
CA ALA A 118 -8.87 26.03 54.18
C ALA A 118 -9.33 24.57 54.16
N GLN A 119 -10.53 24.30 54.68
CA GLN A 119 -11.14 22.97 54.65
C GLN A 119 -11.41 22.50 53.21
N GLU A 120 -11.99 23.35 52.37
CA GLU A 120 -12.18 23.06 50.95
C GLU A 120 -10.83 22.70 50.27
N ILE A 121 -9.77 23.48 50.53
CA ILE A 121 -8.45 23.19 49.95
C ILE A 121 -7.87 21.88 50.47
N ARG A 122 -8.05 21.53 51.75
CA ARG A 122 -7.61 20.23 52.30
C ARG A 122 -8.32 19.07 51.60
N GLU A 123 -9.61 19.19 51.34
CA GLU A 123 -10.38 18.20 50.59
C GLU A 123 -9.90 18.08 49.14
N LEU A 124 -9.63 19.21 48.47
CA LEU A 124 -9.03 19.24 47.14
C LEU A 124 -7.63 18.60 47.12
N LEU A 125 -6.81 18.81 48.15
CA LEU A 125 -5.48 18.20 48.25
C LEU A 125 -5.53 16.71 48.59
N ALA A 126 -6.58 16.24 49.26
CA ALA A 126 -6.81 14.82 49.53
C ALA A 126 -7.34 14.06 48.29
N ASN A 127 -8.12 14.73 47.42
CA ASN A 127 -8.75 14.09 46.28
C ASN A 127 -8.08 14.46 44.94
N GLU A 128 -7.35 13.52 44.35
CA GLU A 128 -6.69 13.72 43.05
C GLU A 128 -7.67 14.01 41.90
N LEU A 129 -8.81 13.32 41.86
CA LEU A 129 -9.83 13.55 40.83
C LEU A 129 -10.40 14.97 40.90
N ALA A 130 -10.52 15.53 42.11
CA ALA A 130 -10.96 16.91 42.28
C ALA A 130 -9.94 17.90 41.70
N ARG A 131 -8.63 17.65 41.89
CA ARG A 131 -7.58 18.48 41.24
C ARG A 131 -7.59 18.35 39.73
N TRP A 132 -7.83 17.15 39.19
CA TRP A 132 -7.97 16.98 37.74
C TRP A 132 -9.16 17.74 37.17
N LYS A 133 -10.25 17.90 37.94
CA LYS A 133 -11.37 18.77 37.54
C LYS A 133 -10.94 20.23 37.43
N ILE A 134 -10.14 20.73 38.37
CA ILE A 134 -9.58 22.10 38.32
C ILE A 134 -8.69 22.28 37.09
N VAL A 135 -7.75 21.36 36.85
CA VAL A 135 -6.88 21.40 35.67
C VAL A 135 -7.72 21.43 34.38
N ARG A 136 -8.75 20.59 34.31
CA ARG A 136 -9.66 20.53 33.15
C ARG A 136 -10.44 21.84 32.95
N SER A 137 -10.96 22.45 34.02
CA SER A 137 -11.70 23.72 33.91
C SER A 137 -10.79 24.86 33.43
N GLU A 138 -9.57 24.93 33.94
CA GLU A 138 -8.58 25.93 33.51
C GLU A 138 -8.19 25.75 32.04
N LEU A 139 -7.91 24.53 31.59
CA LEU A 139 -7.60 24.27 30.18
C LEU A 139 -8.76 24.63 29.24
N LYS A 140 -10.01 24.37 29.67
CA LYS A 140 -11.20 24.79 28.93
C LYS A 140 -11.34 26.31 28.87
N GLN A 141 -11.00 27.01 29.95
CA GLN A 141 -11.00 28.47 29.99
C GLN A 141 -9.95 29.04 29.03
N VAL A 142 -8.72 28.53 29.07
CA VAL A 142 -7.65 28.92 28.13
C VAL A 142 -8.09 28.71 26.68
N ARG A 143 -8.75 27.58 26.38
CA ARG A 143 -9.31 27.36 25.04
C ARG A 143 -10.34 28.43 24.66
N ARG A 144 -11.21 28.86 25.58
CA ARG A 144 -12.23 29.90 25.27
C ARG A 144 -11.59 31.26 25.02
N GLU A 145 -10.54 31.60 25.76
CA GLU A 145 -9.89 32.91 25.68
C GLU A 145 -8.93 33.02 24.47
N PHE A 146 -8.26 31.92 24.09
CA PHE A 146 -7.16 31.96 23.13
C PHE A 146 -7.39 31.09 21.88
N ALA A 147 -8.56 30.49 21.68
CA ALA A 147 -8.82 29.73 20.45
C ALA A 147 -8.88 30.64 19.22
N THR A 148 -8.15 30.25 18.19
CA THR A 148 -8.23 30.83 16.85
C THR A 148 -8.72 29.78 15.86
N GLU A 149 -9.32 30.21 14.76
CA GLU A 149 -9.67 29.31 13.67
C GLU A 149 -8.41 28.67 13.06
N ARG A 150 -8.56 27.43 12.55
CA ARG A 150 -7.46 26.71 11.90
C ARG A 150 -7.13 27.40 10.58
N ARG A 151 -5.90 27.90 10.45
CA ARG A 151 -5.45 28.60 9.23
C ARG A 151 -5.21 27.68 8.04
N THR A 152 -4.86 26.42 8.31
CA THR A 152 -4.55 25.40 7.29
C THR A 152 -5.75 24.46 7.10
N VAL A 153 -6.08 24.12 5.86
CA VAL A 153 -7.05 23.06 5.55
C VAL A 153 -6.31 21.74 5.40
N LEU A 154 -6.86 20.66 5.94
CA LEU A 154 -6.44 19.31 5.56
C LEU A 154 -7.16 19.00 4.25
N ALA A 155 -6.49 19.17 3.12
CA ALA A 155 -7.02 18.67 1.86
C ALA A 155 -7.15 17.15 1.97
N PRO A 156 -8.25 16.53 1.51
CA PRO A 156 -8.23 15.10 1.21
C PRO A 156 -7.07 14.83 0.25
N ASP A 157 -6.41 13.68 0.38
CA ASP A 157 -5.31 13.25 -0.51
C ASP A 157 -5.78 13.20 -1.98
N ASP A 158 -5.71 14.34 -2.67
CA ASP A 158 -5.90 14.45 -4.12
C ASP A 158 -4.60 14.84 -4.83
N GLU A 159 -3.47 14.83 -4.11
CA GLU A 159 -2.14 14.93 -4.71
C GLU A 159 -1.25 13.82 -4.15
N ARG A 160 -1.35 12.66 -4.81
CA ARG A 160 -0.22 11.84 -5.26
C ARG A 160 1.07 12.17 -4.49
N ASP A 161 1.32 11.44 -3.41
CA ASP A 161 2.68 10.97 -3.23
C ASP A 161 3.05 10.37 -4.59
N TYR A 162 3.86 11.09 -5.38
CA TYR A 162 4.61 10.43 -6.43
C TYR A 162 5.54 9.49 -5.67
N GLU A 163 5.03 8.32 -5.31
CA GLU A 163 5.85 7.14 -5.16
C GLU A 163 6.48 6.96 -6.53
N TYR A 164 7.60 7.67 -6.76
CA TYR A 164 8.41 7.47 -7.93
C TYR A 164 8.87 6.04 -7.86
N SER A 165 8.21 5.17 -8.61
CA SER A 165 8.69 3.82 -8.81
C SER A 165 9.93 3.91 -9.70
N GLU A 166 10.85 2.96 -9.60
CA GLU A 166 11.96 2.88 -10.56
C GLU A 166 11.46 2.87 -12.02
N ALA A 167 10.21 2.48 -12.26
CA ALA A 167 9.58 2.51 -13.58
C ALA A 167 9.34 3.93 -14.12
N ASP A 168 9.15 4.93 -13.27
CA ASP A 168 8.88 6.32 -13.67
C ASP A 168 10.14 7.02 -14.22
N PHE A 169 11.31 6.56 -13.79
CA PHE A 169 12.61 7.01 -14.31
C PHE A 169 13.03 6.34 -15.63
N ILE A 170 12.30 5.32 -16.10
CA ILE A 170 12.59 4.69 -17.39
C ILE A 170 12.21 5.68 -18.49
N VAL A 171 13.19 6.13 -19.29
CA VAL A 171 12.92 6.98 -20.46
C VAL A 171 12.08 6.18 -21.45
N ASN A 172 10.93 6.73 -21.86
CA ASN A 172 10.05 6.08 -22.83
C ASN A 172 10.61 6.25 -24.24
N GLU A 173 11.10 5.16 -24.83
CA GLU A 173 11.66 5.15 -26.17
C GLU A 173 11.06 4.01 -27.00
N ASP A 174 10.81 4.30 -28.26
CA ASP A 174 10.41 3.30 -29.25
C ASP A 174 11.58 2.36 -29.57
N THR A 175 11.28 1.06 -29.59
CA THR A 175 12.29 0.02 -29.71
C THR A 175 11.69 -1.26 -30.27
N VAL A 176 12.54 -2.18 -30.69
CA VAL A 176 12.17 -3.50 -31.19
C VAL A 176 12.81 -4.54 -30.28
N VAL A 177 12.00 -5.44 -29.76
CA VAL A 177 12.46 -6.64 -29.06
C VAL A 177 12.54 -7.79 -30.06
N ILE A 178 13.70 -8.40 -30.14
CA ILE A 178 14.01 -9.47 -31.08
C ILE A 178 14.31 -10.73 -30.29
N ILE A 179 13.62 -11.82 -30.65
CA ILE A 179 13.74 -13.13 -30.03
C ILE A 179 14.07 -14.15 -31.12
N SER A 180 15.15 -14.92 -30.92
CA SER A 180 15.53 -16.00 -31.82
C SER A 180 14.87 -17.32 -31.46
N ARG A 181 14.85 -18.27 -32.40
CA ARG A 181 14.32 -19.62 -32.16
C ARG A 181 15.14 -20.41 -31.16
N ALA A 182 16.46 -20.19 -31.11
CA ALA A 182 17.32 -20.78 -30.09
C ALA A 182 17.18 -20.12 -28.70
N GLY A 183 16.26 -19.17 -28.52
CA GLY A 183 15.94 -18.57 -27.22
C GLY A 183 16.88 -17.43 -26.80
N TRP A 184 17.44 -16.69 -27.76
CA TRP A 184 18.18 -15.46 -27.48
C TRP A 184 17.27 -14.25 -27.57
N ILE A 185 17.43 -13.30 -26.66
CA ILE A 185 16.64 -12.08 -26.62
C ILE A 185 17.55 -10.84 -26.60
N LYS A 186 17.14 -9.83 -27.36
CA LYS A 186 17.79 -8.52 -27.40
C LYS A 186 16.79 -7.42 -27.73
N ARG A 187 17.20 -6.19 -27.45
CA ARG A 187 16.50 -4.98 -27.84
C ARG A 187 17.36 -4.16 -28.79
N GLN A 188 16.74 -3.56 -29.80
CA GLN A 188 17.37 -2.67 -30.78
C GLN A 188 16.47 -1.46 -31.03
N ARG A 189 17.04 -0.32 -31.41
CA ARG A 189 16.25 0.88 -31.72
C ARG A 189 15.48 0.71 -33.03
N SER A 190 16.13 0.12 -34.02
CA SER A 190 15.56 -0.17 -35.34
C SER A 190 16.37 -1.26 -36.04
N TYR A 191 15.81 -1.83 -37.09
CA TYR A 191 16.47 -2.71 -38.05
C TYR A 191 15.96 -2.36 -39.45
N THR A 192 16.68 -2.76 -40.51
CA THR A 192 16.27 -2.50 -41.90
C THR A 192 15.38 -3.61 -42.41
N ASP A 193 15.87 -4.84 -42.37
CA ASP A 193 15.13 -6.05 -42.77
C ASP A 193 15.31 -7.14 -41.72
N VAL A 194 14.35 -8.05 -41.57
CA VAL A 194 14.45 -9.17 -40.63
C VAL A 194 15.70 -10.02 -40.91
N ASN A 195 16.07 -10.20 -42.18
CA ASN A 195 17.27 -10.93 -42.59
C ASN A 195 18.59 -10.22 -42.24
N SER A 196 18.56 -8.91 -42.00
CA SER A 196 19.74 -8.13 -41.59
C SER A 196 20.07 -8.26 -40.10
N ILE A 197 19.14 -8.83 -39.31
CA ILE A 197 19.27 -8.98 -37.87
C ILE A 197 20.36 -10.02 -37.56
N ARG A 198 21.39 -9.60 -36.85
CA ARG A 198 22.48 -10.49 -36.41
C ARG A 198 21.97 -11.52 -35.40
N VAL A 199 21.96 -12.80 -35.76
CA VAL A 199 21.68 -13.95 -34.89
C VAL A 199 22.89 -14.86 -34.84
N ARG A 200 22.91 -15.86 -33.94
CA ARG A 200 24.02 -16.82 -33.87
C ARG A 200 24.06 -17.70 -35.13
N GLU A 201 25.22 -18.29 -35.42
CA GLU A 201 25.35 -19.24 -36.53
C GLU A 201 24.34 -20.39 -36.37
N GLY A 202 23.55 -20.65 -37.42
CA GLY A 202 22.51 -21.68 -37.43
C GLY A 202 21.22 -21.33 -36.68
N ASP A 203 21.06 -20.09 -36.21
CA ASP A 203 19.85 -19.60 -35.56
C ASP A 203 19.04 -18.68 -36.50
N GLU A 204 17.77 -18.49 -36.19
CA GLU A 204 16.83 -17.70 -37.00
C GLU A 204 16.02 -16.76 -36.09
N VAL A 205 15.57 -15.65 -36.64
CA VAL A 205 14.64 -14.75 -35.94
C VAL A 205 13.28 -15.43 -35.85
N GLY A 206 12.78 -15.61 -34.62
CA GLY A 206 11.43 -16.11 -34.37
C GLY A 206 10.41 -14.97 -34.30
N TRP A 207 10.74 -13.91 -33.55
CA TRP A 207 9.86 -12.77 -33.31
C TRP A 207 10.64 -11.45 -33.34
N ALA A 208 10.10 -10.46 -34.04
CA ALA A 208 10.54 -9.06 -34.02
C ALA A 208 9.34 -8.19 -33.63
N LEU A 209 9.33 -7.68 -32.41
CA LEU A 209 8.19 -7.04 -31.77
C LEU A 209 8.48 -5.56 -31.52
N GLY A 210 7.77 -4.69 -32.23
CA GLY A 210 7.70 -3.26 -31.95
C GLY A 210 7.09 -3.00 -30.57
N THR A 211 7.72 -2.14 -29.79
CA THR A 211 7.32 -1.86 -28.41
C THR A 211 7.92 -0.53 -27.93
N GLU A 212 7.52 -0.09 -26.75
CA GLU A 212 8.21 0.95 -26.00
C GLU A 212 9.00 0.35 -24.82
N THR A 213 10.01 1.07 -24.33
CA THR A 213 10.85 0.61 -23.20
C THR A 213 10.06 0.28 -21.93
N ARG A 214 8.94 0.96 -21.67
CA ARG A 214 8.10 0.71 -20.49
C ARG A 214 7.17 -0.48 -20.64
N ALA A 215 6.85 -0.88 -21.86
CA ALA A 215 5.95 -1.98 -22.13
C ALA A 215 6.57 -3.33 -21.77
N SER A 216 5.71 -4.29 -21.47
CA SER A 216 6.08 -5.67 -21.16
C SER A 216 6.05 -6.55 -22.39
N ILE A 217 6.93 -7.55 -22.44
CA ILE A 217 6.95 -8.62 -23.43
C ILE A 217 6.56 -9.92 -22.73
N VAL A 218 5.56 -10.60 -23.27
CA VAL A 218 5.10 -11.90 -22.77
C VAL A 218 5.61 -13.01 -23.69
N LEU A 219 6.34 -13.96 -23.13
CA LEU A 219 6.97 -15.09 -23.79
C LEU A 219 6.28 -16.38 -23.35
N TRP A 220 5.88 -17.21 -24.30
CA TRP A 220 5.24 -18.49 -24.06
C TRP A 220 6.15 -19.65 -24.44
N THR A 221 6.08 -20.72 -23.67
CA THR A 221 6.92 -21.91 -23.84
C THR A 221 6.13 -23.16 -24.18
N ASN A 222 6.81 -24.15 -24.78
CA ASN A 222 6.24 -25.47 -25.07
C ASN A 222 5.74 -26.20 -23.82
N PHE A 223 6.28 -25.90 -22.63
CA PHE A 223 5.80 -26.44 -21.35
C PHE A 223 4.58 -25.70 -20.76
N GLY A 224 3.96 -24.78 -21.50
CA GLY A 224 2.72 -24.14 -21.07
C GLY A 224 2.92 -23.04 -20.02
N LYS A 225 4.14 -22.53 -19.87
CA LYS A 225 4.44 -21.38 -19.02
C LYS A 225 4.52 -20.09 -19.84
N ALA A 226 4.11 -18.99 -19.22
CA ALA A 226 4.35 -17.65 -19.70
C ALA A 226 5.35 -16.92 -18.79
N TYR A 227 6.30 -16.22 -19.40
CA TYR A 227 7.28 -15.36 -18.73
C TYR A 227 7.11 -13.94 -19.24
N THR A 228 7.16 -12.97 -18.34
CA THR A 228 6.96 -11.56 -18.68
C THR A 228 8.17 -10.77 -18.24
N VAL A 229 8.76 -10.01 -19.17
CA VAL A 229 9.90 -9.10 -18.93
C VAL A 229 9.57 -7.72 -19.46
N ARG A 230 10.02 -6.66 -18.78
CA ARG A 230 9.90 -5.30 -19.31
C ARG A 230 10.91 -5.09 -20.44
N ALA A 231 10.54 -4.39 -21.50
CA ALA A 231 11.43 -4.16 -22.63
C ALA A 231 12.74 -3.46 -22.21
N ASN A 232 12.68 -2.53 -21.24
CA ASN A 232 13.86 -1.87 -20.68
C ASN A 232 14.89 -2.82 -20.06
N ASP A 233 14.44 -3.93 -19.46
CA ASP A 233 15.31 -4.88 -18.75
C ASP A 233 16.05 -5.82 -19.73
N ILE A 234 15.68 -5.79 -21.00
CA ILE A 234 16.33 -6.53 -22.08
C ILE A 234 17.56 -5.75 -22.54
N VAL A 235 18.69 -6.44 -22.69
CA VAL A 235 19.94 -5.86 -23.18
C VAL A 235 19.74 -5.16 -24.54
N SER A 236 20.12 -3.89 -24.60
CA SER A 236 20.15 -3.13 -25.85
C SER A 236 21.45 -3.42 -26.58
N THR A 237 21.40 -4.12 -27.72
CA THR A 237 22.60 -4.47 -28.49
C THR A 237 22.31 -4.80 -29.95
N THR A 238 23.23 -4.40 -30.84
CA THR A 238 23.21 -4.82 -32.25
C THR A 238 23.73 -6.25 -32.46
N GLY A 239 24.37 -6.84 -31.44
CA GLY A 239 24.93 -8.21 -31.47
C GLY A 239 23.89 -9.32 -31.26
N HIS A 240 24.32 -10.44 -30.66
CA HIS A 240 23.48 -11.64 -30.51
C HIS A 240 22.49 -11.58 -29.32
N GLY A 241 22.63 -10.64 -28.39
CA GLY A 241 21.80 -10.57 -27.18
C GLY A 241 22.28 -11.45 -26.05
N ILE A 242 21.35 -11.86 -25.18
CA ILE A 242 21.57 -12.81 -24.10
C ILE A 242 20.62 -14.02 -24.22
N PRO A 243 21.01 -15.21 -23.72
CA PRO A 243 20.10 -16.34 -23.66
C PRO A 243 19.01 -16.10 -22.61
N LEU A 244 17.77 -16.48 -22.91
CA LEU A 244 16.61 -16.31 -22.03
C LEU A 244 16.76 -17.01 -20.67
N GLN A 245 17.56 -18.08 -20.61
CA GLN A 245 17.90 -18.80 -19.37
C GLN A 245 18.65 -17.92 -18.34
N LYS A 246 19.26 -16.80 -18.76
CA LYS A 246 19.80 -15.82 -17.81
C LYS A 246 18.70 -15.05 -17.09
N LEU A 247 17.58 -14.78 -17.76
CA LEU A 247 16.44 -14.05 -17.21
C LEU A 247 15.49 -14.96 -16.45
N PHE A 248 15.31 -16.20 -16.91
CA PHE A 248 14.27 -17.11 -16.43
C PHE A 248 14.78 -18.54 -16.19
N ASP A 249 14.13 -19.25 -15.26
CA ASP A 249 14.50 -20.60 -14.86
C ASP A 249 13.76 -21.64 -15.72
N PHE A 250 14.30 -21.85 -16.92
CA PHE A 250 13.76 -22.81 -17.88
C PHE A 250 14.07 -24.24 -17.45
N ARG A 251 13.12 -25.14 -17.72
CA ARG A 251 13.32 -26.59 -17.64
C ARG A 251 14.18 -27.07 -18.80
N ASP A 252 14.70 -28.28 -18.66
CA ASP A 252 15.36 -28.95 -19.78
C ASP A 252 14.39 -29.09 -20.96
N LYS A 253 14.88 -28.83 -22.17
CA LYS A 253 14.12 -28.78 -23.43
C LYS A 253 12.99 -27.73 -23.50
N GLU A 254 12.94 -26.77 -22.58
CA GLU A 254 11.97 -25.67 -22.64
C GLU A 254 12.39 -24.65 -23.71
N CYS A 255 11.51 -24.39 -24.68
CA CYS A 255 11.74 -23.47 -25.78
C CYS A 255 10.58 -22.47 -25.92
N ILE A 256 10.86 -21.32 -26.52
CA ILE A 256 9.84 -20.31 -26.80
C ILE A 256 9.04 -20.74 -28.03
N ILE A 257 7.71 -20.66 -27.92
CA ILE A 257 6.75 -21.01 -28.97
C ILE A 257 5.82 -19.84 -29.34
N GLY A 258 5.93 -18.72 -28.62
CA GLY A 258 5.15 -17.52 -28.89
C GLY A 258 5.68 -16.33 -28.09
N ALA A 259 5.59 -15.14 -28.68
CA ALA A 259 5.94 -13.91 -28.00
C ALA A 259 5.00 -12.79 -28.44
N THR A 260 4.64 -11.90 -27.52
CA THR A 260 3.82 -10.72 -27.81
C THR A 260 4.29 -9.51 -27.00
N SER A 261 4.13 -8.33 -27.59
CA SER A 261 4.32 -7.05 -26.91
C SER A 261 2.98 -6.64 -26.27
N CYS A 262 3.03 -6.10 -25.05
CA CYS A 262 1.89 -5.51 -24.37
C CYS A 262 1.71 -4.03 -24.70
N ASP A 263 2.46 -3.49 -25.67
CA ASP A 263 2.27 -2.11 -26.14
C ASP A 263 0.92 -1.99 -26.87
N PRO A 264 -0.02 -1.15 -26.40
CA PRO A 264 -1.33 -0.99 -27.01
C PRO A 264 -1.30 -0.57 -28.48
N ARG A 265 -0.21 0.07 -28.94
CA ARG A 265 -0.06 0.53 -30.33
C ARG A 265 0.12 -0.61 -31.32
N VAL A 266 0.61 -1.77 -30.87
CA VAL A 266 0.80 -2.95 -31.72
C VAL A 266 -0.26 -4.03 -31.51
N LEU A 267 -1.09 -3.89 -30.48
CA LEU A 267 -2.20 -4.79 -30.22
C LEU A 267 -3.42 -4.39 -31.04
N ARG A 268 -4.09 -5.38 -31.62
CA ARG A 268 -5.39 -5.18 -32.27
C ARG A 268 -6.43 -4.88 -31.20
N SER A 269 -7.28 -3.88 -31.42
CA SER A 269 -8.39 -3.54 -30.52
C SER A 269 -9.28 -4.77 -30.28
N SER A 270 -9.42 -5.18 -29.02
CA SER A 270 -10.17 -6.37 -28.64
C SER A 270 -11.66 -6.17 -28.88
N SER A 271 -12.28 -7.04 -29.70
CA SER A 271 -13.72 -7.06 -29.94
C SER A 271 -14.50 -7.81 -28.85
N LEU A 272 -13.80 -8.45 -27.91
CA LEU A 272 -14.35 -9.33 -26.86
C LEU A 272 -14.17 -8.75 -25.45
N ALA A 273 -14.18 -7.42 -25.33
CA ALA A 273 -14.08 -6.72 -24.07
C ALA A 273 -15.34 -6.90 -23.20
N GLU A 274 -15.16 -7.32 -21.95
CA GLU A 274 -16.16 -7.14 -20.90
C GLU A 274 -15.96 -5.76 -20.25
N ASP A 275 -17.03 -4.97 -20.25
CA ASP A 275 -17.36 -3.69 -19.62
C ASP A 275 -16.46 -3.19 -18.46
N SER A 276 -15.19 -2.89 -18.73
CA SER A 276 -14.21 -2.49 -17.70
C SER A 276 -13.34 -1.29 -18.10
N GLY A 277 -13.94 -0.23 -18.66
CA GLY A 277 -13.42 1.16 -18.65
C GLY A 277 -12.08 1.48 -19.34
N ALA A 278 -11.19 0.51 -19.58
CA ALA A 278 -9.95 0.60 -20.32
C ALA A 278 -10.00 -0.40 -21.48
N ALA A 279 -9.45 -0.04 -22.64
CA ALA A 279 -9.39 -0.97 -23.78
C ALA A 279 -8.55 -2.19 -23.38
N PRO A 280 -9.13 -3.41 -23.36
CA PRO A 280 -8.39 -4.57 -22.90
C PRO A 280 -7.23 -4.89 -23.85
N LEU A 281 -6.10 -5.33 -23.30
CA LEU A 281 -4.91 -5.81 -24.02
C LEU A 281 -5.20 -7.08 -24.86
N GLY A 282 -6.43 -7.59 -24.83
CA GLY A 282 -6.87 -8.73 -25.61
C GLY A 282 -6.52 -10.05 -24.94
N TYR A 283 -6.37 -11.10 -25.75
CA TYR A 283 -6.16 -12.45 -25.26
C TYR A 283 -4.91 -13.10 -25.89
N MET A 284 -4.33 -14.06 -25.18
CA MET A 284 -3.39 -15.03 -25.74
C MET A 284 -4.10 -16.36 -25.92
N VAL A 285 -4.00 -16.93 -27.11
CA VAL A 285 -4.54 -18.25 -27.45
C VAL A 285 -3.39 -19.21 -27.67
N ALA A 286 -3.34 -20.28 -26.87
CA ALA A 286 -2.36 -21.33 -26.97
C ALA A 286 -3.00 -22.65 -27.41
N LEU A 287 -2.31 -23.40 -28.27
CA LEU A 287 -2.73 -24.72 -28.71
C LEU A 287 -1.67 -25.77 -28.40
N THR A 288 -2.11 -27.00 -28.16
CA THR A 288 -1.25 -28.12 -27.73
C THR A 288 -1.19 -29.24 -28.78
N LEU A 289 -0.18 -30.09 -28.70
CA LEU A 289 0.02 -31.26 -29.57
C LEU A 289 -1.19 -32.18 -29.56
N LYS A 290 -1.82 -32.40 -28.39
CA LYS A 290 -3.02 -33.24 -28.25
C LYS A 290 -4.33 -32.54 -28.61
N GLY A 291 -4.27 -31.33 -29.17
CA GLY A 291 -5.44 -30.63 -29.70
C GLY A 291 -6.29 -29.93 -28.64
N MET A 292 -5.72 -29.59 -27.48
CA MET A 292 -6.31 -28.68 -26.50
C MET A 292 -5.99 -27.23 -26.87
N ALA A 293 -6.94 -26.32 -26.62
CA ALA A 293 -6.78 -24.88 -26.76
C ALA A 293 -7.11 -24.15 -25.46
N ILE A 294 -6.35 -23.09 -25.19
CA ILE A 294 -6.45 -22.25 -24.00
C ILE A 294 -6.54 -20.80 -24.47
N ARG A 295 -7.45 -20.02 -23.88
CA ARG A 295 -7.51 -18.55 -24.04
C ARG A 295 -7.29 -17.85 -22.69
N ARG A 296 -6.34 -16.92 -22.64
CA ARG A 296 -5.94 -16.15 -21.46
C ARG A 296 -6.05 -14.67 -21.72
N SER A 297 -6.49 -13.88 -20.74
CA SER A 297 -6.36 -12.42 -20.83
C SER A 297 -4.87 -12.05 -20.87
N LEU A 298 -4.51 -11.12 -21.76
CA LEU A 298 -3.16 -10.58 -21.82
C LEU A 298 -2.90 -9.62 -20.65
N GLU A 299 -3.91 -8.93 -20.11
CA GLU A 299 -3.74 -8.11 -18.89
C GLU A 299 -3.24 -8.94 -17.73
N ALA A 300 -3.80 -10.13 -17.53
CA ALA A 300 -3.38 -11.04 -16.46
C ALA A 300 -1.91 -11.51 -16.60
N LEU A 301 -1.29 -11.31 -17.77
CA LEU A 301 0.09 -11.67 -18.06
C LEU A 301 1.01 -10.45 -18.20
N ALA A 302 0.48 -9.23 -18.25
CA ALA A 302 1.23 -8.01 -18.54
C ALA A 302 2.19 -7.59 -17.41
N GLU A 303 1.87 -7.95 -16.17
CA GLU A 303 2.76 -7.70 -15.03
C GLU A 303 4.05 -8.54 -15.16
N VAL A 304 5.21 -7.96 -14.80
CA VAL A 304 6.50 -8.67 -14.84
C VAL A 304 6.44 -9.95 -14.00
N SER A 305 6.91 -11.06 -14.57
CA SER A 305 6.85 -12.35 -13.89
C SER A 305 8.08 -12.58 -13.02
N THR A 306 7.97 -13.44 -12.00
CA THR A 306 9.14 -14.00 -11.33
C THR A 306 9.98 -14.86 -12.29
N ARG A 307 11.23 -15.16 -11.93
CA ARG A 307 12.12 -16.05 -12.71
C ARG A 307 11.52 -17.42 -13.04
N LYS A 308 10.59 -17.93 -12.24
CA LYS A 308 9.92 -19.23 -12.44
C LYS A 308 8.80 -19.19 -13.48
N GLY A 309 8.37 -18.00 -13.90
CA GLY A 309 7.24 -17.79 -14.81
C GLY A 309 5.88 -18.06 -14.17
N ARG A 310 4.83 -17.92 -14.98
CA ARG A 310 3.44 -18.24 -14.65
C ARG A 310 3.00 -19.50 -15.39
N ILE A 311 2.34 -20.43 -14.70
CA ILE A 311 1.79 -21.63 -15.34
C ILE A 311 0.45 -21.25 -16.00
N CYS A 312 0.38 -21.31 -17.32
CA CYS A 312 -0.82 -20.97 -18.08
C CYS A 312 -1.58 -22.21 -18.55
N VAL A 313 -0.86 -23.26 -18.93
CA VAL A 313 -1.41 -24.52 -19.44
C VAL A 313 -0.94 -25.67 -18.56
N ARG A 314 -1.87 -26.52 -18.12
CA ARG A 314 -1.56 -27.79 -17.46
C ARG A 314 -1.54 -28.88 -18.53
N LEU A 315 -0.35 -29.33 -18.88
CA LEU A 315 -0.12 -30.35 -19.90
C LEU A 315 -0.24 -31.76 -19.30
N ASP A 316 -0.80 -32.67 -20.08
CA ASP A 316 -0.76 -34.10 -19.78
C ASP A 316 0.58 -34.70 -20.23
N GLU A 317 0.89 -35.93 -19.79
CA GLU A 317 2.16 -36.58 -20.12
C GLU A 317 2.34 -36.74 -21.64
N GLY A 318 3.47 -36.25 -22.16
CA GLY A 318 3.78 -36.24 -23.60
C GLY A 318 3.00 -35.19 -24.41
N ASP A 319 2.34 -34.22 -23.78
CA ASP A 319 1.73 -33.07 -24.44
C ASP A 319 2.61 -31.82 -24.32
N GLU A 320 2.58 -30.97 -25.35
CA GLU A 320 3.33 -29.72 -25.40
C GLU A 320 2.52 -28.65 -26.11
N VAL A 321 2.76 -27.38 -25.78
CA VAL A 321 2.20 -26.23 -26.51
C VAL A 321 2.96 -26.06 -27.81
N ILE A 322 2.24 -26.09 -28.94
CA ILE A 322 2.83 -25.95 -30.29
C ILE A 322 2.94 -24.49 -30.73
N GLY A 323 2.18 -23.60 -30.12
CA GLY A 323 2.19 -22.18 -30.44
C GLY A 323 1.22 -21.39 -29.59
N ALA A 324 1.52 -20.10 -29.44
CA ALA A 324 0.69 -19.15 -28.73
C ALA A 324 0.67 -17.82 -29.48
N TRP A 325 -0.53 -17.27 -29.69
CA TRP A 325 -0.75 -16.08 -30.52
C TRP A 325 -1.63 -15.06 -29.80
N PRO A 326 -1.40 -13.75 -29.99
CA PRO A 326 -2.33 -12.73 -29.56
C PRO A 326 -3.63 -12.82 -30.38
N ALA A 327 -4.75 -12.54 -29.72
CA ALA A 327 -6.09 -12.58 -30.29
C ALA A 327 -6.91 -11.38 -29.79
N ALA A 328 -7.51 -10.64 -30.73
CA ALA A 328 -8.46 -9.57 -30.45
C ALA A 328 -9.89 -10.09 -30.29
N GLY A 329 -10.19 -11.26 -30.86
CA GLY A 329 -11.46 -11.95 -30.71
C GLY A 329 -12.28 -12.16 -31.98
N ASP A 330 -11.95 -11.47 -33.06
CA ASP A 330 -12.58 -11.63 -34.38
C ASP A 330 -11.88 -12.68 -35.26
N GLU A 331 -10.79 -13.28 -34.76
CA GLU A 331 -10.00 -14.26 -35.49
C GLU A 331 -10.65 -15.65 -35.55
N PHE A 332 -10.28 -16.38 -36.59
CA PHE A 332 -10.55 -17.81 -36.71
C PHE A 332 -9.28 -18.59 -36.40
N VAL A 333 -9.44 -19.66 -35.63
CA VAL A 333 -8.39 -20.63 -35.33
C VAL A 333 -8.38 -21.65 -36.47
N CYS A 334 -7.28 -21.68 -37.21
CA CYS A 334 -7.00 -22.67 -38.26
C CYS A 334 -6.01 -23.70 -37.71
N VAL A 335 -6.42 -24.96 -37.62
CA VAL A 335 -5.59 -26.07 -37.12
C VAL A 335 -5.51 -27.19 -38.13
N ALA A 336 -4.38 -27.89 -38.16
CA ALA A 336 -4.20 -29.10 -38.95
C ALA A 336 -3.56 -30.21 -38.14
N SER A 337 -4.07 -31.43 -38.30
CA SER A 337 -3.51 -32.65 -37.71
C SER A 337 -2.63 -33.41 -38.69
N ARG A 338 -1.73 -34.23 -38.14
CA ARG A 338 -0.75 -34.99 -38.90
C ARG A 338 -1.40 -35.99 -39.85
N SER A 339 -2.54 -36.56 -39.45
CA SER A 339 -3.37 -37.43 -40.29
C SER A 339 -4.06 -36.72 -41.47
N GLY A 340 -3.80 -35.43 -41.68
CA GLY A 340 -4.26 -34.69 -42.85
C GLY A 340 -5.65 -34.08 -42.70
N HIS A 341 -6.14 -33.87 -41.48
CA HIS A 341 -7.41 -33.19 -41.24
C HIS A 341 -7.16 -31.74 -40.84
N ALA A 342 -8.05 -30.83 -41.25
CA ALA A 342 -8.00 -29.43 -40.88
C ALA A 342 -9.34 -28.93 -40.36
N LEU A 343 -9.30 -28.10 -39.32
CA LEU A 343 -10.48 -27.50 -38.72
C LEU A 343 -10.29 -25.98 -38.63
N ILE A 344 -11.36 -25.26 -38.95
CA ILE A 344 -11.42 -23.80 -38.81
C ILE A 344 -12.64 -23.48 -37.96
N PHE A 345 -12.46 -22.75 -36.86
CA PHE A 345 -13.54 -22.33 -35.97
C PHE A 345 -13.24 -20.94 -35.38
N PRO A 346 -14.26 -20.15 -35.00
CA PRO A 346 -14.04 -18.82 -34.42
C PRO A 346 -13.38 -18.91 -33.03
N VAL A 347 -12.46 -17.99 -32.73
CA VAL A 347 -11.71 -17.97 -31.47
C VAL A 347 -12.60 -17.80 -30.22
N GLU A 348 -13.78 -17.22 -30.40
CA GLU A 348 -14.84 -17.09 -29.39
C GLU A 348 -15.30 -18.42 -28.79
N GLU A 349 -15.21 -19.53 -29.53
CA GLU A 349 -15.59 -20.85 -29.03
C GLU A 349 -14.62 -21.39 -27.95
N ILE A 350 -13.46 -20.74 -27.77
CA ILE A 350 -12.51 -21.04 -26.69
C ILE A 350 -12.84 -20.13 -25.50
N PRO A 351 -13.42 -20.65 -24.41
CA PRO A 351 -13.73 -19.81 -23.26
C PRO A 351 -12.44 -19.27 -22.61
N PRO A 352 -12.45 -18.02 -22.13
CA PRO A 352 -11.31 -17.46 -21.42
C PRO A 352 -11.21 -18.12 -20.04
N ILE A 353 -9.99 -18.38 -19.59
CA ILE A 353 -9.75 -18.93 -18.25
C ILE A 353 -8.92 -17.97 -17.41
N ALA A 354 -9.32 -17.78 -16.14
CA ALA A 354 -8.65 -16.88 -15.21
C ALA A 354 -7.38 -17.47 -14.57
N SER A 355 -7.37 -18.78 -14.25
CA SER A 355 -6.25 -19.49 -13.61
C SER A 355 -5.80 -20.75 -14.36
N ALA A 356 -4.60 -21.28 -14.09
CA ALA A 356 -3.97 -22.43 -14.78
C ALA A 356 -4.96 -23.58 -15.08
N GLY A 357 -5.04 -24.04 -16.34
CA GLY A 357 -6.03 -25.04 -16.74
C GLY A 357 -5.56 -25.93 -17.90
N LYS A 358 -6.27 -27.06 -18.11
CA LYS A 358 -6.02 -27.97 -19.24
C LYS A 358 -6.57 -27.46 -20.58
N GLY A 359 -7.42 -26.44 -20.54
CA GLY A 359 -8.09 -25.91 -21.73
C GLY A 359 -9.30 -26.74 -22.18
N VAL A 360 -9.74 -26.46 -23.40
CA VAL A 360 -10.85 -27.15 -24.07
C VAL A 360 -10.36 -27.82 -25.34
N ILE A 361 -11.04 -28.88 -25.78
CA ILE A 361 -10.68 -29.57 -27.03
C ILE A 361 -10.87 -28.62 -28.21
N ALA A 362 -9.80 -28.30 -28.94
CA ALA A 362 -9.83 -27.53 -30.18
C ALA A 362 -10.29 -28.42 -31.34
N MET A 363 -9.65 -29.57 -31.52
CA MET A 363 -9.91 -30.52 -32.60
C MET A 363 -9.92 -31.94 -32.03
N ARG A 364 -10.92 -32.74 -32.40
CA ARG A 364 -10.99 -34.13 -31.98
C ARG A 364 -10.18 -34.99 -32.94
N MET A 365 -9.09 -35.54 -32.43
CA MET A 365 -8.15 -36.37 -33.19
C MET A 365 -8.24 -37.84 -32.76
N LYS A 366 -7.64 -38.73 -33.56
CA LYS A 366 -7.46 -40.13 -33.16
C LYS A 366 -6.37 -40.22 -32.08
N PRO A 367 -6.33 -41.28 -31.25
CA PRO A 367 -5.38 -41.37 -30.13
C PRO A 367 -3.90 -41.22 -30.51
N GLU A 368 -3.52 -41.61 -31.73
CA GLU A 368 -2.13 -41.53 -32.23
C GLU A 368 -1.86 -40.28 -33.10
N ASP A 369 -2.85 -39.42 -33.28
CA ASP A 369 -2.76 -38.24 -34.14
C ASP A 369 -2.44 -36.98 -33.32
N THR A 370 -1.67 -36.07 -33.90
CA THR A 370 -1.20 -34.84 -33.24
C THR A 370 -1.47 -33.64 -34.12
N LEU A 371 -1.62 -32.47 -33.51
CA LEU A 371 -1.60 -31.22 -34.26
C LEU A 371 -0.19 -30.95 -34.78
N ILE A 372 -0.08 -30.56 -36.07
CA ILE A 372 1.20 -30.18 -36.67
C ILE A 372 1.44 -28.67 -36.59
N GLY A 373 0.37 -27.90 -36.46
CA GLY A 373 0.43 -26.46 -36.38
C GLY A 373 -0.94 -25.82 -36.24
N ALA A 374 -0.91 -24.53 -35.92
CA ALA A 374 -2.08 -23.70 -35.86
C ALA A 374 -1.73 -22.27 -36.28
N ALA A 375 -2.74 -21.53 -36.72
CA ALA A 375 -2.64 -20.11 -37.00
C ALA A 375 -3.95 -19.42 -36.59
N LEU A 376 -3.84 -18.18 -36.12
CA LEU A 376 -4.99 -17.30 -35.96
C LEU A 376 -5.06 -16.37 -37.17
N SER A 377 -6.26 -16.22 -37.73
CA SER A 377 -6.46 -15.43 -38.94
C SER A 377 -7.76 -14.64 -38.87
N ALA A 378 -7.66 -13.31 -38.97
CA ALA A 378 -8.82 -12.43 -39.15
C ALA A 378 -9.25 -12.38 -40.64
N ASN A 379 -8.28 -12.38 -41.55
CA ASN A 379 -8.52 -12.25 -42.98
C ASN A 379 -8.94 -13.59 -43.60
N LYS A 380 -10.00 -13.59 -44.41
CA LYS A 380 -10.52 -14.80 -45.06
C LYS A 380 -9.49 -15.50 -45.98
N ARG A 381 -8.49 -14.77 -46.48
CA ARG A 381 -7.46 -15.29 -47.40
C ARG A 381 -6.19 -15.81 -46.71
N GLU A 382 -6.01 -15.49 -45.44
CA GLU A 382 -4.90 -15.94 -44.59
C GLU A 382 -5.29 -17.18 -43.79
N GLY A 383 -4.30 -17.95 -43.36
CA GLY A 383 -4.51 -19.17 -42.61
C GLY A 383 -3.23 -19.95 -42.38
N LEU A 384 -3.36 -21.20 -41.95
CA LEU A 384 -2.22 -22.08 -41.67
C LEU A 384 -1.66 -22.66 -42.97
N ALA A 385 -0.42 -22.34 -43.31
CA ALA A 385 0.30 -23.00 -44.40
C ALA A 385 0.77 -24.40 -43.94
N VAL A 386 0.50 -25.42 -44.76
CA VAL A 386 0.85 -26.81 -44.47
C VAL A 386 1.49 -27.45 -45.69
N LYS A 387 2.48 -28.31 -45.44
CA LYS A 387 3.12 -29.11 -46.49
C LYS A 387 2.81 -30.58 -46.33
N THR A 388 2.33 -31.19 -47.40
CA THR A 388 2.09 -32.64 -47.47
C THR A 388 3.41 -33.40 -47.65
N SER A 389 3.43 -34.67 -47.23
CA SER A 389 4.50 -35.64 -47.50
C SER A 389 4.88 -35.79 -48.98
N ARG A 390 3.99 -35.37 -49.89
CA ARG A 390 4.21 -35.41 -51.35
C ARG A 390 4.70 -34.07 -51.93
N GLY A 391 5.12 -33.14 -51.07
CA GLY A 391 5.67 -31.84 -51.46
C GLY A 391 4.63 -30.79 -51.88
N ARG A 392 3.33 -31.11 -51.87
CA ARG A 392 2.28 -30.13 -52.12
C ARG A 392 2.10 -29.22 -50.92
N GLU A 393 2.10 -27.92 -51.17
CA GLU A 393 1.76 -26.87 -50.21
C GLU A 393 0.27 -26.53 -50.29
N ASP A 394 -0.33 -26.31 -49.14
CA ASP A 394 -1.73 -25.92 -49.01
C ASP A 394 -1.88 -24.88 -47.89
N ILE A 395 -2.93 -24.05 -47.97
CA ILE A 395 -3.25 -23.06 -46.95
C ILE A 395 -4.65 -23.36 -46.40
N VAL A 396 -4.71 -23.72 -45.12
CA VAL A 396 -5.94 -23.92 -44.37
C VAL A 396 -6.54 -22.56 -44.04
N ARG A 397 -7.42 -22.08 -44.92
CA ARG A 397 -8.07 -20.76 -44.86
C ARG A 397 -9.56 -20.82 -45.12
N ARG A 398 -10.29 -19.79 -44.67
CA ARG A 398 -11.76 -19.69 -44.73
C ARG A 398 -12.34 -19.70 -46.15
N THR A 399 -11.59 -19.25 -47.15
CA THR A 399 -12.03 -19.31 -48.56
C THR A 399 -12.00 -20.72 -49.14
N LYS A 400 -11.20 -21.62 -48.57
CA LYS A 400 -11.02 -22.99 -49.06
C LYS A 400 -11.75 -24.03 -48.22
N TYR A 401 -11.69 -23.89 -46.89
CA TYR A 401 -12.36 -24.77 -45.94
C TYR A 401 -13.44 -23.99 -45.19
N LYS A 402 -14.65 -24.55 -45.14
CA LYS A 402 -15.77 -23.90 -44.44
C LYS A 402 -15.51 -23.92 -42.93
N PRO A 403 -15.74 -22.81 -42.21
CA PRO A 403 -15.72 -22.83 -40.76
C PRO A 403 -16.73 -23.84 -40.21
N ALA A 404 -16.34 -24.57 -39.17
CA ALA A 404 -17.15 -25.52 -38.43
C ALA A 404 -17.04 -25.21 -36.93
N ARG A 405 -17.73 -26.01 -36.10
CA ARG A 405 -17.64 -25.89 -34.64
C ARG A 405 -16.34 -26.52 -34.11
N ARG A 406 -15.84 -25.97 -33.01
CA ARG A 406 -14.75 -26.52 -32.20
C ARG A 406 -15.07 -27.96 -31.78
N ALA A 407 -14.01 -28.74 -31.54
CA ALA A 407 -14.06 -30.16 -31.18
C ALA A 407 -14.63 -31.08 -32.30
N GLY A 408 -14.74 -30.56 -33.52
CA GLY A 408 -14.97 -31.35 -34.72
C GLY A 408 -13.73 -32.15 -35.14
N LYS A 409 -13.94 -33.11 -36.06
CA LYS A 409 -12.84 -33.87 -36.70
C LYS A 409 -12.16 -33.10 -37.84
N GLY A 410 -12.74 -32.00 -38.29
CA GLY A 410 -12.25 -31.24 -39.44
C GLY A 410 -12.54 -31.90 -40.79
N TYR A 411 -12.06 -31.26 -41.84
CA TYR A 411 -12.14 -31.71 -43.23
C TYR A 411 -10.82 -32.35 -43.66
N PRO A 412 -10.84 -33.38 -44.52
CA PRO A 412 -9.61 -33.95 -45.06
C PRO A 412 -8.94 -32.95 -46.03
N VAL A 413 -7.69 -32.60 -45.74
CA VAL A 413 -6.77 -31.86 -46.62
C VAL A 413 -6.12 -32.83 -47.61
N ILE A 414 -5.77 -34.03 -47.15
CA ILE A 414 -5.21 -35.11 -47.95
C ILE A 414 -5.87 -36.43 -47.55
N LEU A 415 -6.19 -37.27 -48.55
CA LEU A 415 -6.80 -38.59 -48.32
C LEU A 415 -5.76 -39.70 -48.09
N HIS A 416 -4.57 -39.55 -48.66
CA HIS A 416 -3.49 -40.53 -48.60
C HIS A 416 -2.13 -39.86 -48.36
N GLY A 417 -1.63 -39.97 -47.12
CA GLY A 417 -0.36 -39.39 -46.69
C GLY A 417 -0.52 -38.56 -45.42
N GLU A 418 0.59 -38.02 -44.93
CA GLU A 418 0.63 -37.17 -43.74
C GLU A 418 0.97 -35.73 -44.13
N LEU A 419 0.59 -34.78 -43.28
CA LEU A 419 1.16 -33.44 -43.29
C LEU A 419 2.45 -33.47 -42.47
N VAL A 420 3.54 -32.99 -43.07
CA VAL A 420 4.91 -33.23 -42.57
C VAL A 420 5.55 -31.97 -42.02
N ASP A 421 5.15 -30.80 -42.51
CA ASP A 421 5.80 -29.56 -42.13
C ASP A 421 4.80 -28.41 -42.05
N VAL A 422 5.08 -27.54 -41.08
CA VAL A 422 4.56 -26.19 -40.96
C VAL A 422 5.81 -25.35 -40.87
N ALA A 423 6.10 -24.55 -41.89
CA ALA A 423 7.18 -23.59 -41.83
C ALA A 423 6.61 -22.31 -41.19
N PRO A 424 6.80 -22.06 -39.88
CA PRO A 424 6.47 -20.75 -39.35
C PRO A 424 7.41 -19.74 -39.99
N GLU A 425 6.85 -18.68 -40.57
CA GLU A 425 7.64 -17.51 -40.93
C GLU A 425 7.98 -16.72 -39.64
N PRO A 426 9.03 -15.89 -39.65
CA PRO A 426 9.29 -14.97 -38.55
C PRO A 426 8.07 -14.08 -38.30
N VAL A 427 7.69 -13.91 -37.04
CA VAL A 427 6.59 -13.01 -36.68
C VAL A 427 7.15 -11.60 -36.55
N GLU A 428 6.74 -10.71 -37.46
CA GLU A 428 7.11 -9.31 -37.46
C GLU A 428 5.90 -8.45 -37.09
N VAL A 429 6.06 -7.62 -36.05
CA VAL A 429 5.03 -6.69 -35.59
C VAL A 429 5.67 -5.29 -35.53
N PRO A 430 5.58 -4.47 -36.58
CA PRO A 430 6.16 -3.14 -36.58
C PRO A 430 5.38 -2.19 -35.68
N LEU A 431 6.04 -1.13 -35.20
CA LEU A 431 5.34 0.03 -34.63
C LEU A 431 4.60 0.79 -35.75
N PRO A 432 3.41 1.35 -35.48
CA PRO A 432 2.60 2.07 -36.46
C PRO A 432 3.20 3.39 -36.95
#